data_AF-A0A069PHU2-F1
#
_entry.id   AF-A0A069PHU2-F1
#
_cell.length_a   1.000
_cell.length_b   1.000
_cell.length_c   1.000
_cell.angle_alpha   90.00
_cell.angle_beta   90.00
_cell.angle_gamma   90.00
#
_symmetry.space_group_name_H-M   'P 1'
#
loop_
_entity.id
_entity.type
_entity.pdbx_description
1 polymer ?
#
loop_
_entity_poly.entity_id
_entity_poly.type
_entity_poly.pdbx_seq_one_letter_code
_entity_poly.pdbx_strand_id
1 'polypeptide(L)' 'MMPNSSVEQLVRTTAEHSNLPLEDGRVAAVSQVLEVWLKDANALSAKMSAPEFAQVSPITGFLQTVVHGEVSHEQ' A
#
# COMPACT_ATOMS: atom_id res chain seq x y z
N MET A 1 2.30 14.09 -21.73
CA MET A 1 2.51 13.60 -20.35
C MET A 1 1.12 13.33 -19.81
N MET A 2 0.67 12.08 -19.79
CA MET A 2 -0.65 11.77 -19.25
C MET A 2 -0.56 11.91 -17.72
N PRO A 3 -1.48 12.64 -17.07
CA PRO A 3 -1.43 12.81 -15.63
C PRO A 3 -1.54 11.44 -14.96
N ASN A 4 -0.81 11.28 -13.88
CA ASN A 4 -0.70 10.08 -13.04
C ASN A 4 -2.00 9.78 -12.27
N SER A 5 -3.15 9.85 -12.96
CA SER A 5 -4.48 9.80 -12.35
C SER A 5 -4.72 8.53 -11.54
N SER A 6 -4.08 7.42 -11.89
CA SER A 6 -4.19 6.17 -11.14
C SER A 6 -3.57 6.23 -9.74
N VAL A 7 -2.41 6.87 -9.56
CA VAL A 7 -1.72 6.91 -8.26
C VAL A 7 -2.28 8.04 -7.40
N GLU A 8 -2.60 9.19 -7.99
CA GLU A 8 -3.31 10.26 -7.27
C GLU A 8 -4.69 9.81 -6.79
N GLN A 9 -5.45 9.10 -7.62
CA GLN A 9 -6.74 8.55 -7.20
C GLN A 9 -6.55 7.52 -6.09
N LEU A 10 -5.53 6.65 -6.19
CA LEU A 10 -5.21 5.70 -5.11
C LEU A 10 -4.92 6.43 -3.79
N VAL A 11 -4.08 7.47 -3.81
CA VAL A 11 -3.75 8.26 -2.62
C VAL A 11 -4.99 8.91 -2.02
N ARG A 12 -5.85 9.51 -2.85
CA ARG A 12 -7.10 10.15 -2.38
C ARG A 12 -8.04 9.13 -1.76
N THR A 13 -8.30 8.02 -2.44
CA THR A 13 -9.16 6.95 -1.94
C THR A 13 -8.60 6.37 -0.63
N THR A 14 -7.31 6.06 -0.55
CA THR A 14 -6.71 5.55 0.69
C THR A 14 -6.80 6.57 1.84
N ALA A 15 -6.57 7.85 1.56
CA ALA A 15 -6.71 8.93 2.54
C ALA A 15 -8.14 9.04 3.09
N GLU A 16 -9.14 8.98 2.20
CA GLU A 16 -10.57 8.98 2.55
C GLU A 16 -10.93 7.76 3.42
N HIS A 17 -10.55 6.56 2.99
CA HIS A 17 -10.81 5.31 3.73
C HIS A 17 -10.09 5.25 5.08
N SER A 18 -8.98 5.97 5.23
CA SER A 18 -8.23 6.07 6.50
C SER A 18 -8.76 7.18 7.42
N ASN A 19 -9.83 7.88 7.01
CA ASN A 19 -10.36 9.05 7.71
C ASN A 19 -9.30 10.14 7.95
N LEU A 20 -8.36 10.27 7.01
CA LEU A 20 -7.22 11.21 7.02
C LEU A 20 -7.18 11.95 5.68
N PRO A 21 -8.18 12.79 5.37
CA PRO A 21 -8.22 13.50 4.10
C PRO A 21 -6.99 14.40 3.94
N LEU A 22 -6.37 14.34 2.76
CA LEU A 22 -5.18 15.09 2.42
C LEU A 22 -5.54 16.32 1.58
N GLU A 23 -4.91 17.45 1.88
CA GLU A 23 -4.93 18.62 1.00
C GLU A 23 -4.25 18.31 -0.35
N ASP A 24 -4.63 19.00 -1.42
CA ASP A 24 -4.17 18.68 -2.78
C ASP A 24 -2.63 18.72 -2.93
N GLY A 25 -1.96 19.65 -2.23
CA GLY A 25 -0.50 19.71 -2.21
C GLY A 25 0.15 18.47 -1.61
N ARG A 26 -0.49 17.84 -0.62
CA ARG A 26 -0.03 16.59 -0.01
C ARG A 26 -0.31 15.40 -0.89
N VAL A 27 -1.45 15.37 -1.57
CA VAL A 27 -1.76 14.33 -2.57
C VAL A 27 -0.66 14.32 -3.63
N ALA A 28 -0.34 15.46 -4.22
CA ALA A 28 0.70 15.56 -5.25
C ALA A 28 2.08 15.10 -4.75
N ALA A 29 2.47 15.52 -3.54
CA ALA A 29 3.75 15.13 -2.95
C ALA A 29 3.85 13.62 -2.67
N VAL A 30 2.79 13.01 -2.13
CA VAL A 30 2.75 11.58 -1.83
C VAL A 30 2.71 10.75 -3.12
N SER A 31 1.93 11.18 -4.12
CA SER A 31 1.84 10.48 -5.40
C SER A 31 3.18 10.38 -6.11
N GLN A 32 4.00 11.44 -6.13
CA GLN A 32 5.35 11.39 -6.70
C GLN A 32 6.25 10.36 -6.01
N VAL A 33 6.19 10.27 -4.68
CA VAL A 33 6.98 9.29 -3.92
C VAL A 33 6.51 7.87 -4.24
N LEU A 34 5.19 7.65 -4.22
CA LEU A 34 4.61 6.33 -4.43
C LEU A 34 4.75 5.84 -5.87
N GLU A 35 4.77 6.70 -6.88
CA GLU A 35 5.02 6.28 -8.27
C GLU A 35 6.36 5.56 -8.44
N VAL A 36 7.39 6.06 -7.77
CA VAL A 36 8.72 5.42 -7.79
C VAL A 36 8.69 4.13 -6.99
N TRP A 37 8.17 4.20 -5.75
CA TRP A 37 8.20 3.08 -4.83
C TRP A 37 7.32 1.90 -5.24
N LEU A 38 6.09 2.14 -5.70
CA LEU A 38 5.12 1.10 -6.02
C LEU A 38 5.61 0.21 -7.16
N LYS A 39 6.28 0.78 -8.16
CA LYS A 39 6.85 0.00 -9.27
C LYS A 39 7.83 -1.06 -8.75
N ASP A 40 8.81 -0.62 -7.95
CA ASP A 40 9.86 -1.50 -7.45
C ASP A 40 9.33 -2.48 -6.40
N ALA A 41 8.42 -2.02 -5.53
CA ALA A 41 7.75 -2.87 -4.55
C ALA A 41 6.91 -3.98 -5.21
N ASN A 42 6.17 -3.65 -6.28
CA ASN A 42 5.38 -4.65 -7.02
C ASN A 42 6.27 -5.67 -7.75
N ALA A 43 7.39 -5.22 -8.34
CA ALA A 43 8.36 -6.11 -8.96
C ALA A 43 8.97 -7.08 -7.94
N LEU A 44 9.32 -6.59 -6.74
CA LEU A 44 9.80 -7.43 -5.65
C LEU A 44 8.73 -8.40 -5.16
N SER A 45 7.49 -7.94 -4.96
CA SER A 45 6.36 -8.77 -4.55
C SER A 45 6.11 -9.93 -5.52
N ALA A 46 6.11 -9.65 -6.83
CA ALA A 46 5.98 -10.67 -7.87
C ALA A 46 7.13 -11.69 -7.82
N LYS A 47 8.38 -11.22 -7.65
CA LYS A 47 9.53 -12.11 -7.48
C LYS A 47 9.35 -13.01 -6.26
N MET A 48 9.04 -12.45 -5.10
CA MET A 48 8.90 -13.19 -3.85
C MET A 48 7.68 -14.12 -3.80
N SER A 49 6.72 -13.94 -4.71
CA SER A 49 5.55 -14.82 -4.86
C SER A 49 5.87 -16.11 -5.62
N ALA A 50 7.06 -16.23 -6.21
CA ALA A 50 7.45 -17.41 -6.96
C ALA A 50 7.73 -18.63 -6.05
N PRO A 51 7.45 -19.87 -6.48
CA PRO A 51 7.57 -21.06 -5.64
C PRO A 51 8.95 -21.27 -5.02
N GLU A 52 10.02 -20.87 -5.71
CA GLU A 52 11.40 -20.96 -5.23
C GLU A 52 11.67 -20.09 -3.99
N PHE A 53 10.83 -19.09 -3.72
CA PHE A 53 10.92 -18.22 -2.54
C PHE A 53 9.88 -18.54 -1.47
N ALA A 54 9.06 -19.59 -1.63
CA ALA A 54 7.97 -19.93 -0.71
C ALA A 54 8.44 -20.21 0.73
N GLN A 55 9.70 -20.61 0.90
CA GLN A 55 10.32 -20.89 2.22
C GLN A 55 11.26 -19.77 2.68
N VAL A 56 11.38 -18.68 1.91
CA VAL A 56 12.22 -17.54 2.27
C VAL A 56 11.42 -16.63 3.20
N SER A 57 11.78 -16.65 4.47
CA SER A 57 11.26 -15.69 5.45
C SER A 57 12.06 -14.38 5.39
N PRO A 58 11.40 -13.23 5.56
CA PRO A 58 12.11 -11.98 5.79
C PRO A 58 13.03 -12.09 7.01
N ILE A 59 14.27 -11.61 6.92
CA ILE A 59 15.19 -11.54 8.07
C ILE A 59 14.65 -10.62 9.18
N THR A 60 13.84 -9.64 8.76
CA THR A 60 13.05 -8.77 9.62
C THR A 60 11.60 -8.86 9.15
N GLY A 61 10.75 -9.52 9.92
CA GLY A 61 9.31 -9.56 9.69
C GLY A 61 8.60 -8.80 10.80
N PHE A 62 7.58 -8.02 10.47
CA PHE A 62 6.58 -7.69 11.47
C PHE A 62 5.75 -8.95 11.70
N LEU A 63 5.64 -9.40 12.94
CA LEU A 63 4.61 -10.36 13.30
C LEU A 63 3.26 -9.67 13.05
N GLN A 64 2.67 -9.85 11.86
CA GLN A 64 1.24 -9.70 11.70
C GLN A 64 0.60 -10.83 12.51
N THR A 65 0.44 -10.61 13.80
CA THR A 65 -0.48 -11.39 14.62
C THR A 65 -1.86 -11.09 14.08
N VAL A 66 -2.30 -11.89 13.10
CA VAL A 66 -3.70 -11.89 12.69
C VAL A 66 -4.49 -12.40 13.89
N VAL A 67 -5.07 -11.48 14.66
CA VAL A 67 -6.51 -11.59 14.85
C VAL A 67 -7.08 -10.63 13.82
N HIS A 68 -7.68 -11.21 12.78
CA HIS A 68 -8.66 -10.55 11.97
C HIS A 68 -9.68 -10.03 12.99
N GLY A 69 -9.58 -8.76 13.36
CA GLY A 69 -10.45 -8.18 14.35
C GLY A 69 -11.86 -8.39 13.84
N GLU A 70 -12.60 -9.29 14.47
CA GLU A 70 -14.04 -9.18 14.54
C GLU A 70 -14.30 -7.75 15.01
N VAL A 71 -14.67 -6.87 14.08
CA VAL A 71 -15.23 -5.58 14.46
C VAL A 71 -16.64 -5.93 14.92
N SER A 72 -16.83 -6.04 16.23
CA SER A 72 -18.17 -6.16 16.81
C SER A 72 -19.03 -5.02 16.29
N HIS A 73 -20.01 -5.34 15.44
CA HIS A 73 -21.15 -4.46 15.19
C HIS A 73 -22.14 -4.66 16.35
N GLU A 74 -21.80 -4.11 17.51
CA GLU A 74 -22.81 -3.90 18.56
C GLU A 74 -23.63 -2.66 18.19
N GLN A 75 -24.90 -2.89 17.87
CA GLN A 75 -26.00 -1.99 18.19
C GLN A 75 -27.04 -2.77 19.00
#